data_AF-A0AAN6I4L3-F1
#
_entry.id   AF-A0AAN6I4L3-F1
#
_cell.length_a   1.000
_cell.length_b   1.000
_cell.length_c   1.000
_cell.angle_alpha   90.00
_cell.angle_beta   90.00
_cell.angle_gamma   90.00
#
_symmetry.space_group_name_H-M   'P 1'
#
loop_
_entity.id
_entity.type
_entity.pdbx_description
1 polymer ?
#
loop_
_entity_poly.entity_id
_entity_poly.type
_entity_poly.pdbx_seq_one_letter_code
_entity_poly.pdbx_strand_id
1 'polypeptide(L)'
;MITMSRGLSSEERLERLKELKLLKERALEENEKELQREIRQLKEEQKLRAAAARKDVEEIETEPQNQGANCERLRNLRYTIEQDEAWHEKLEAGKTAAEDREFQNFKQLARQTYTKGLKNLNPLDPEQYEAQKQIYFEMKKEGKSDSEIINSLTSRERLNQMVDQLKERETTTVKRRKTAQDRQNFINDKNKQFNDKLDRHYDEYLSDLKESIQRGSSL
;
A
#
# COMPACT_ATOMS: atom_id res chain seq x y z
N MET A 1 31.25 -37.83 -41.17
CA MET A 1 30.29 -37.67 -42.29
C MET A 1 29.48 -36.41 -42.01
N ILE A 2 29.74 -35.34 -42.75
CA ILE A 2 29.04 -34.06 -42.61
C ILE A 2 27.80 -34.14 -43.51
N THR A 3 26.62 -34.23 -42.92
CA THR A 3 25.37 -34.25 -43.68
C THR A 3 25.03 -32.84 -44.15
N MET A 4 25.17 -32.63 -45.45
CA MET A 4 24.73 -31.43 -46.16
C MET A 4 23.23 -31.20 -45.90
N SER A 5 22.87 -30.09 -45.26
CA SER A 5 21.47 -29.73 -45.04
C SER A 5 20.81 -29.38 -46.38
N ARG A 6 19.88 -30.22 -46.84
CA ARG A 6 18.90 -29.80 -47.85
C ARG A 6 18.10 -28.63 -47.27
N GLY A 7 18.00 -27.53 -48.01
CA GLY A 7 17.16 -26.41 -47.59
C GLY A 7 15.71 -26.89 -47.48
N LEU A 8 15.12 -26.85 -46.28
CA LEU A 8 13.75 -27.29 -46.04
C LEU A 8 12.77 -26.54 -46.95
N SER A 9 11.77 -27.25 -47.47
CA SER A 9 10.67 -26.68 -48.25
C SER A 9 9.85 -25.71 -47.39
N SER A 10 9.14 -24.77 -48.01
CA SER A 10 8.33 -23.77 -47.27
C SER A 10 7.26 -24.43 -46.38
N GLU A 11 6.72 -25.58 -46.82
CA GLU A 11 5.74 -26.35 -46.05
C GLU A 11 6.36 -27.02 -44.82
N GLU A 12 7.51 -27.66 -44.97
CA GLU A 12 8.24 -28.30 -43.86
C GLU A 12 8.66 -27.25 -42.79
N ARG A 13 8.97 -26.02 -43.21
CA ARG A 13 9.25 -24.91 -42.28
C ARG A 13 8.01 -24.48 -41.49
N LEU A 14 6.85 -24.45 -42.14
CA LEU A 14 5.56 -24.13 -41.49
C LEU A 14 5.16 -25.20 -40.49
N GLU A 15 5.34 -26.48 -40.83
CA GLU A 15 5.09 -27.61 -39.93
C GLU A 15 6.00 -27.56 -38.70
N ARG A 16 7.30 -27.39 -38.91
CA ARG A 16 8.26 -27.23 -37.82
C ARG A 16 7.94 -26.02 -36.93
N LEU A 17 7.44 -24.92 -37.50
CA LEU A 17 7.01 -23.76 -36.74
C LEU A 17 5.75 -24.04 -35.90
N LYS A 18 4.79 -24.82 -36.44
CA LYS A 18 3.61 -25.28 -35.68
C LYS A 18 4.03 -26.18 -34.52
N GLU A 19 4.94 -27.12 -34.75
CA GLU A 19 5.48 -27.99 -33.69
C GLU A 19 6.17 -27.19 -32.59
N LEU A 20 6.99 -26.20 -32.96
CA LEU A 20 7.67 -25.32 -32.00
C LEU A 20 6.68 -24.46 -31.21
N LYS A 21 5.61 -23.97 -31.83
CA LYS A 21 4.53 -23.25 -31.13
C LYS A 21 3.85 -24.14 -30.10
N LEU A 22 3.53 -25.37 -30.48
CA LEU A 22 2.87 -26.33 -29.60
C LEU A 22 3.79 -26.77 -28.45
N LEU A 23 5.08 -26.96 -28.70
CA LEU A 23 6.08 -27.18 -27.66
C LEU A 23 6.20 -25.99 -26.72
N LYS A 24 6.17 -24.76 -27.25
CA LYS A 24 6.18 -23.53 -26.45
C LYS A 24 4.94 -23.45 -25.56
N GLU A 25 3.75 -23.73 -26.08
CA GLU A 25 2.50 -23.73 -25.31
C GLU A 25 2.55 -24.76 -24.18
N ARG A 26 2.99 -25.99 -24.47
CA ARG A 26 3.19 -27.02 -23.44
C ARG A 26 4.16 -26.59 -22.35
N ALA A 27 5.30 -26.02 -22.73
CA ALA A 27 6.28 -25.52 -21.76
C ALA A 27 5.73 -24.37 -20.90
N LEU A 28 4.91 -23.47 -21.48
CA LEU A 28 4.24 -22.41 -20.71
C LEU A 28 3.23 -22.99 -19.70
N GLU A 29 2.43 -23.96 -20.11
CA GLU A 29 1.48 -24.63 -19.22
C GLU A 29 2.19 -25.39 -18.09
N GLU A 30 3.29 -26.07 -18.40
CA GLU A 30 4.10 -26.80 -17.41
C GLU A 30 4.72 -25.81 -16.41
N ASN A 31 5.32 -24.72 -16.88
CA ASN A 31 5.86 -23.67 -16.03
C ASN A 31 4.79 -23.02 -15.14
N GLU A 32 3.59 -22.75 -15.67
CA GLU A 32 2.49 -22.20 -14.87
C GLU A 32 2.05 -23.19 -13.79
N LYS A 33 1.93 -24.48 -14.13
CA LYS A 33 1.58 -25.54 -13.17
C LYS A 33 2.65 -25.68 -12.08
N GLU A 34 3.92 -25.60 -12.43
CA GLU A 34 5.04 -25.65 -11.47
C GLU A 34 5.03 -24.44 -10.55
N LEU A 35 4.89 -23.23 -11.09
CA LEU A 35 4.76 -22.01 -10.30
C LEU A 35 3.59 -22.09 -9.30
N GLN A 36 2.44 -22.62 -9.73
CA GLN A 36 1.29 -22.82 -8.83
C GLN A 36 1.58 -23.85 -7.72
N ARG A 37 2.35 -24.91 -8.00
CA ARG A 37 2.78 -25.88 -6.99
C ARG A 37 3.75 -25.24 -6.00
N GLU A 38 4.73 -24.47 -6.48
CA GLU A 38 5.67 -23.75 -5.61
C GLU A 38 4.94 -22.76 -4.69
N ILE A 39 4.01 -21.97 -5.22
CA ILE A 39 3.18 -21.06 -4.41
C ILE A 39 2.39 -21.85 -3.35
N ARG A 40 1.88 -23.04 -3.68
CA ARG A 40 1.16 -23.89 -2.73
C ARG A 40 2.07 -24.42 -1.64
N GLN A 41 3.25 -24.93 -2.01
CA GLN A 41 4.28 -25.40 -1.07
C GLN A 41 4.73 -24.29 -0.13
N LEU A 42 5.06 -23.11 -0.66
CA LEU A 42 5.43 -21.94 0.16
C LEU A 42 4.33 -21.55 1.15
N LYS A 43 3.06 -21.61 0.74
CA LYS A 43 1.93 -21.36 1.65
C LYS A 43 1.81 -22.43 2.74
N GLU A 44 2.02 -23.69 2.40
CA GLU A 44 2.02 -24.80 3.36
C GLU A 44 3.18 -24.67 4.34
N GLU A 45 4.39 -24.36 3.87
CA GLU A 45 5.55 -24.08 4.70
C GLU A 45 5.33 -22.89 5.64
N GLN A 46 4.75 -21.79 5.14
CA GLN A 46 4.39 -20.65 5.97
C GLN A 46 3.37 -21.03 7.05
N LYS A 47 2.37 -21.86 6.72
CA LYS A 47 1.41 -22.37 7.70
C LYS A 47 2.08 -23.26 8.75
N LEU A 48 2.98 -24.15 8.34
CA LEU A 48 3.72 -25.02 9.25
C LEU A 48 4.64 -24.22 10.18
N ARG A 49 5.36 -23.22 9.66
CA ARG A 49 6.17 -22.29 10.48
C ARG A 49 5.30 -21.52 11.47
N ALA A 50 4.14 -21.03 11.04
CA ALA A 50 3.20 -20.35 11.94
C ALA A 50 2.63 -21.29 13.00
N ALA A 51 2.37 -22.55 12.66
CA ALA A 51 1.90 -23.57 13.62
C ALA A 51 3.00 -23.95 14.61
N ALA A 52 4.25 -24.09 14.18
CA ALA A 52 5.39 -24.32 15.05
C ALA A 52 5.58 -23.15 16.03
N ALA A 53 5.57 -21.91 15.53
CA ALA A 53 5.68 -20.72 16.37
C ALA A 53 4.56 -20.63 17.42
N ARG A 54 3.33 -21.07 17.09
CA ARG A 54 2.23 -21.16 18.06
C ARG A 54 2.46 -22.20 19.14
N LYS A 55 2.95 -23.39 18.76
CA LYS A 55 3.31 -24.45 19.71
C LYS A 55 4.43 -24.00 20.64
N ASP A 56 5.46 -23.35 20.11
CA ASP A 56 6.55 -22.81 20.91
C ASP A 56 6.03 -21.79 21.95
N VAL A 57 5.04 -20.95 21.58
CA VAL A 57 4.39 -20.01 22.51
C VAL A 57 3.56 -20.74 23.58
N GLU A 58 2.77 -21.73 23.19
CA GLU A 58 1.92 -22.51 24.11
C GLU A 58 2.75 -23.33 25.11
N GLU A 59 3.88 -23.88 24.68
CA GLU A 59 4.85 -24.57 25.53
C GLU A 59 5.46 -23.60 26.57
N ILE A 60 5.80 -22.37 26.17
CA ILE A 60 6.33 -21.33 27.07
C ILE A 60 5.30 -20.88 28.11
N GLU A 61 4.01 -20.90 27.81
CA GLU A 61 2.98 -20.52 28.78
C GLU A 61 2.74 -21.62 29.82
N THR A 62 2.92 -22.88 29.43
CA THR A 62 2.61 -24.05 30.27
C THR A 62 3.77 -24.49 31.17
N GLU A 63 5.03 -24.41 30.74
CA GLU A 63 6.20 -24.73 31.58
C GLU A 63 6.31 -23.91 32.90
N PRO A 64 6.22 -22.56 32.89
CA PRO A 64 6.34 -21.74 34.09
C PRO A 64 5.15 -21.84 35.03
N GLN A 65 3.94 -22.15 34.53
CA GLN A 65 2.78 -22.41 35.39
C GLN A 65 3.01 -23.62 36.31
N ASN A 66 3.79 -24.59 35.85
CA ASN A 66 4.19 -25.77 36.64
C ASN A 66 5.37 -25.49 37.60
N GLN A 67 6.13 -24.41 37.36
CA GLN A 67 7.35 -24.08 38.11
C GLN A 67 7.26 -22.78 38.94
N GLY A 68 6.15 -22.03 38.85
CA GLY A 68 5.98 -20.71 39.49
C GLY A 68 6.87 -19.61 38.90
N ALA A 69 7.43 -19.82 37.70
CA ALA A 69 8.28 -18.84 37.03
C ALA A 69 7.45 -17.77 36.29
N ASN A 70 8.03 -16.59 36.08
CA ASN A 70 7.34 -15.50 35.38
C ASN A 70 7.39 -15.72 33.85
N CYS A 71 6.24 -16.05 33.26
CA CYS A 71 6.10 -16.41 31.84
C CYS A 71 6.56 -15.30 30.89
N GLU A 72 6.28 -14.04 31.24
CA GLU A 72 6.64 -12.87 30.41
C GLU A 72 8.15 -12.72 30.28
N ARG A 73 8.89 -12.98 31.37
CA ARG A 73 10.35 -12.92 31.37
C ARG A 73 10.97 -13.99 30.47
N LEU A 74 10.44 -15.22 30.50
CA LEU A 74 10.90 -16.31 29.63
C LEU A 74 10.61 -16.04 28.16
N ARG A 75 9.45 -15.45 27.86
CA ARG A 75 9.09 -15.01 26.51
C ARG A 75 10.05 -13.93 26.00
N ASN A 76 10.38 -12.95 26.84
CA ASN A 76 11.29 -11.87 26.47
C ASN A 76 12.72 -12.35 26.20
N LEU A 77 13.18 -13.42 26.87
CA LEU A 77 14.50 -14.02 26.66
C LEU A 77 14.67 -14.73 25.31
N ARG A 78 13.58 -15.06 24.60
CA ARG A 78 13.64 -15.71 23.29
C ARG A 78 13.77 -14.75 22.12
N TYR A 79 13.55 -13.45 22.32
CA TYR A 79 13.80 -12.48 21.27
C TYR A 79 15.29 -12.39 20.98
N THR A 80 15.65 -12.51 19.71
CA THR A 80 17.03 -12.25 19.29
C THR A 80 17.28 -10.75 19.24
N ILE A 81 18.56 -10.35 19.34
CA ILE A 81 18.96 -8.94 19.25
C ILE A 81 18.44 -8.31 17.96
N GLU A 82 18.54 -9.01 16.82
CA GLU A 82 18.03 -8.53 15.53
C GLU A 82 16.51 -8.29 15.53
N GLN A 83 15.73 -9.13 16.23
CA GLN A 83 14.27 -8.99 16.31
C GLN A 83 13.88 -7.80 17.19
N ASP A 84 14.62 -7.59 18.28
CA ASP A 84 14.44 -6.45 19.18
C ASP A 84 14.79 -5.14 18.46
N GLU A 85 15.93 -5.09 17.76
CA GLU A 85 16.33 -3.94 16.93
C GLU A 85 15.29 -3.61 15.85
N ALA A 86 14.78 -4.62 15.12
CA ALA A 86 13.73 -4.42 14.13
C ALA A 86 12.40 -3.96 14.74
N TRP A 87 12.11 -4.36 15.98
CA TRP A 87 10.93 -3.89 16.71
C TRP A 87 11.11 -2.45 17.18
N HIS A 88 12.30 -2.09 17.67
CA HIS A 88 12.66 -0.72 18.01
C HIS A 88 12.61 0.20 16.79
N GLU A 89 13.12 -0.23 15.63
CA GLU A 89 13.03 0.53 14.38
C GLU A 89 11.56 0.80 14.00
N LYS A 90 10.69 -0.20 14.15
CA LYS A 90 9.24 -0.02 13.93
C LYS A 90 8.60 0.95 14.91
N LEU A 91 8.98 0.92 16.19
CA LEU A 91 8.48 1.86 17.18
C LEU A 91 8.93 3.29 16.87
N GLU A 92 10.21 3.50 16.54
CA GLU A 92 10.73 4.82 16.19
C GLU A 92 10.13 5.35 14.87
N ALA A 93 9.95 4.48 13.87
CA ALA A 93 9.21 4.80 12.65
C ALA A 93 7.74 5.16 12.97
N GLY A 94 7.13 4.51 13.97
CA GLY A 94 5.79 4.81 14.45
C GLY A 94 5.70 6.17 15.16
N LYS A 95 6.68 6.50 16.02
CA LYS A 95 6.76 7.79 16.72
C LYS A 95 6.93 8.94 15.75
N THR A 96 7.89 8.85 14.82
CA THR A 96 8.10 9.86 13.79
C THR A 96 6.86 10.03 12.91
N ALA A 97 6.16 8.95 12.56
CA ALA A 97 4.89 9.02 11.84
C ALA A 97 3.74 9.64 12.66
N ALA A 98 3.77 9.52 13.99
CA ALA A 98 2.82 10.17 14.88
C ALA A 98 3.10 11.68 14.99
N GLU A 99 4.35 12.08 15.13
CA GLU A 99 4.77 13.50 15.11
C GLU A 99 4.41 14.16 13.78
N ASP A 100 4.62 13.45 12.66
CA ASP A 100 4.23 13.90 11.32
C ASP A 100 2.71 13.99 11.10
N ARG A 101 1.89 13.40 11.99
CA ARG A 101 0.42 13.42 11.90
C ARG A 101 -0.15 14.77 12.33
N GLU A 102 0.49 15.43 13.30
CA GLU A 102 0.03 16.72 13.80
C GLU A 102 0.36 17.84 12.81
N PHE A 103 -0.57 18.78 12.67
CA PHE A 103 -0.35 19.92 11.80
C PHE A 103 0.62 20.90 12.48
N GLN A 104 1.84 20.97 11.95
CA GLN A 104 2.86 21.93 12.40
C GLN A 104 2.88 23.19 11.51
N ASN A 105 3.05 23.02 10.19
CA ASN A 105 3.19 24.11 9.22
C ASN A 105 2.60 23.74 7.84
N PHE A 106 2.04 24.71 7.14
CA PHE A 106 1.59 24.60 5.75
C PHE A 106 2.71 24.12 4.80
N LYS A 107 3.97 24.51 5.00
CA LYS A 107 5.09 24.04 4.16
C LYS A 107 5.32 22.52 4.31
N GLN A 108 5.30 22.01 5.55
CA GLN A 108 5.45 20.57 5.81
C GLN A 108 4.25 19.79 5.28
N LEU A 109 3.03 20.30 5.51
CA LEU A 109 1.81 19.71 4.98
C LEU A 109 1.86 19.64 3.44
N ALA A 110 2.26 20.73 2.77
CA ALA A 110 2.41 20.76 1.31
C ALA A 110 3.41 19.70 0.84
N ARG A 111 4.58 19.61 1.48
CA ARG A 111 5.59 18.58 1.19
C ARG A 111 5.00 17.17 1.35
N GLN A 112 4.31 16.88 2.45
CA GLN A 112 3.70 15.56 2.68
C GLN A 112 2.61 15.23 1.65
N THR A 113 1.75 16.19 1.30
CA THR A 113 0.71 15.96 0.28
C THR A 113 1.34 15.75 -1.10
N TYR A 114 2.41 16.46 -1.42
CA TYR A 114 3.17 16.29 -2.66
C TYR A 114 3.85 14.93 -2.73
N THR A 115 4.55 14.48 -1.68
CA THR A 115 5.20 13.17 -1.67
C THR A 115 4.18 12.02 -1.74
N LYS A 116 3.04 12.14 -1.05
CA LYS A 116 1.91 11.21 -1.21
C LYS A 116 1.37 11.21 -2.64
N GLY A 117 1.28 12.40 -3.26
CA GLY A 117 0.92 12.57 -4.66
C GLY A 117 1.86 11.80 -5.59
N LEU A 118 3.18 11.96 -5.41
CA LEU A 118 4.21 11.27 -6.20
C LEU A 118 4.11 9.74 -6.10
N LYS A 119 3.85 9.21 -4.89
CA LYS A 119 3.67 7.76 -4.69
C LYS A 119 2.45 7.20 -5.44
N ASN A 120 1.43 8.02 -5.65
CA ASN A 120 0.20 7.64 -6.34
C ASN A 120 0.24 7.92 -7.85
N LEU A 121 1.33 8.50 -8.36
CA LEU A 121 1.53 8.64 -9.80
C LEU A 121 1.98 7.30 -10.37
N ASN A 122 1.36 6.86 -11.46
CA ASN A 122 1.88 5.74 -12.26
C ASN A 122 3.05 6.27 -13.10
N PRO A 123 4.31 5.93 -12.78
CA PRO A 123 5.45 6.35 -13.59
C PRO A 123 5.32 5.76 -15.00
N LEU A 124 5.81 6.50 -15.99
CA LEU A 124 5.84 6.04 -17.37
C LEU A 124 7.00 5.05 -17.53
N ASP A 125 6.80 3.99 -18.32
CA ASP A 125 7.88 3.06 -18.63
C ASP A 125 9.05 3.78 -19.33
N PRO A 126 10.32 3.41 -19.04
CA PRO A 126 11.48 4.09 -19.60
C PRO A 126 11.47 4.17 -21.13
N GLU A 127 11.04 3.10 -21.81
CA GLU A 127 10.97 3.03 -23.28
C GLU A 127 9.93 4.01 -23.86
N GLN A 128 8.76 4.11 -23.22
CA GLN A 128 7.72 5.05 -23.63
C GLN A 128 8.15 6.50 -23.41
N TYR A 129 8.89 6.75 -22.34
CA TYR A 129 9.48 8.06 -22.09
C TYR A 129 10.52 8.43 -23.16
N GLU A 130 11.39 7.50 -23.55
CA GLU A 130 12.38 7.72 -24.62
C GLU A 130 11.70 7.99 -25.97
N ALA A 131 10.65 7.25 -26.31
CA ALA A 131 9.86 7.49 -27.52
C ALA A 131 9.21 8.89 -27.51
N GLN A 132 8.59 9.29 -26.40
CA GLN A 132 8.02 10.64 -26.25
C GLN A 132 9.09 11.74 -26.35
N LYS A 133 10.29 11.49 -25.80
CA LYS A 133 11.43 12.40 -25.90
C LYS A 133 11.90 12.58 -27.34
N GLN A 134 11.94 11.50 -28.13
CA GLN A 134 12.29 11.58 -29.56
C GLN A 134 11.26 12.40 -30.34
N ILE A 135 9.97 12.10 -30.16
CA ILE A 135 8.86 12.84 -30.79
C ILE A 135 8.93 14.34 -30.43
N TYR A 136 9.21 14.65 -29.17
CA TYR A 136 9.38 16.03 -28.72
C TYR A 136 10.53 16.74 -29.47
N PHE A 137 11.69 16.08 -29.60
CA PHE A 137 12.84 16.63 -30.33
C PHE A 137 12.53 16.85 -31.82
N GLU A 138 11.84 15.92 -32.45
CA GLU A 138 11.41 16.01 -33.85
C GLU A 138 10.45 17.18 -34.08
N MET A 139 9.38 17.28 -33.28
CA MET A 139 8.43 18.39 -33.39
C MET A 139 9.04 19.75 -33.08
N LYS A 140 10.01 19.80 -32.15
CA LYS A 140 10.76 21.03 -31.85
C LYS A 140 11.67 21.42 -33.01
N LYS A 141 12.28 20.45 -33.69
CA LYS A 141 13.06 20.68 -34.93
C LYS A 141 12.19 21.20 -36.07
N GLU A 142 10.93 20.76 -36.14
CA GLU A 142 9.92 21.28 -37.08
C GLU A 142 9.45 22.70 -36.75
N GLY A 143 9.88 23.29 -35.62
CA GLY A 143 9.55 24.66 -35.24
C GLY A 143 8.18 24.83 -34.54
N LYS A 144 7.54 23.72 -34.12
CA LYS A 144 6.29 23.77 -33.34
C LYS A 144 6.54 24.38 -31.96
N SER A 145 5.53 25.05 -31.41
CA SER A 145 5.65 25.63 -30.06
C SER A 145 5.61 24.54 -28.99
N ASP A 146 6.29 24.75 -27.86
CA ASP A 146 6.31 23.78 -26.76
C ASP A 146 4.89 23.42 -26.28
N SER A 147 3.94 24.37 -26.34
CA SER A 147 2.55 24.15 -25.96
C SER A 147 1.80 23.16 -26.88
N GLU A 148 2.02 23.25 -28.19
CA GLU A 148 1.42 22.33 -29.17
C GLU A 148 1.99 20.92 -29.02
N ILE A 149 3.31 20.84 -28.76
CA ILE A 149 4.00 19.57 -28.57
C ILE A 149 3.46 18.87 -27.31
N ILE A 150 3.31 19.59 -26.19
CA ILE A 150 2.74 19.05 -24.96
C ILE A 150 1.31 18.55 -25.18
N ASN A 151 0.47 19.31 -25.89
CA ASN A 151 -0.90 18.89 -26.19
C ASN A 151 -0.96 17.62 -27.06
N SER A 152 0.03 17.40 -27.94
CA SER A 152 0.12 16.20 -28.77
C SER A 152 0.62 14.97 -28.01
N LEU A 153 1.56 15.16 -27.07
CA LEU A 153 2.16 14.10 -26.26
C LEU A 153 1.28 13.69 -25.07
N THR A 154 0.36 14.57 -24.65
CA THR A 154 -0.56 14.29 -23.55
C THR A 154 -1.68 13.35 -24.01
N SER A 155 -1.50 12.05 -23.75
CA SER A 155 -2.54 11.06 -24.00
C SER A 155 -3.81 11.41 -23.24
N ARG A 156 -4.95 11.38 -23.94
CA ARG A 156 -6.28 11.64 -23.40
C ARG A 156 -6.65 10.67 -22.27
N GLU A 157 -6.17 9.44 -22.34
CA GLU A 157 -6.38 8.43 -21.29
C GLU A 157 -5.69 8.83 -19.99
N ARG A 158 -4.45 9.31 -20.06
CA ARG A 158 -3.68 9.74 -18.88
C ARG A 158 -4.25 11.01 -18.26
N LEU A 159 -4.77 11.92 -19.09
CA LEU A 159 -5.55 13.07 -18.62
C LEU A 159 -6.82 12.62 -17.87
N ASN A 160 -7.57 11.67 -18.41
CA ASN A 160 -8.77 11.14 -17.75
C ASN A 160 -8.41 10.48 -16.41
N GLN A 161 -7.36 9.65 -16.37
CA GLN A 161 -6.87 9.05 -15.12
C GLN A 161 -6.51 10.11 -14.06
N MET A 162 -5.84 11.20 -14.46
CA MET A 162 -5.52 12.30 -13.55
C MET A 162 -6.78 12.99 -13.02
N VAL A 163 -7.76 13.24 -13.89
CA VAL A 163 -9.05 13.84 -13.50
C VAL A 163 -9.80 12.94 -12.52
N ASP A 164 -9.81 11.63 -12.76
CA ASP A 164 -10.47 10.67 -11.87
C ASP A 164 -9.79 10.61 -10.50
N GLN A 165 -8.45 10.64 -10.46
CA GLN A 165 -7.70 10.75 -9.21
C GLN A 165 -8.04 12.03 -8.42
N LEU A 166 -8.24 13.17 -9.11
CA LEU A 166 -8.65 14.42 -8.46
C LEU A 166 -10.05 14.31 -7.87
N LYS A 167 -11.01 13.76 -8.63
CA LYS A 167 -12.39 13.52 -8.16
C LYS A 167 -12.42 12.56 -6.97
N GLU A 168 -11.63 11.50 -6.99
CA GLU A 168 -11.57 10.54 -5.89
C GLU A 168 -11.06 11.19 -4.59
N ARG A 169 -10.02 12.04 -4.68
CA ARG A 169 -9.51 12.82 -3.54
C ARG A 169 -10.57 13.77 -2.95
N GLU A 170 -11.39 14.39 -3.80
CA GLU A 170 -12.48 15.26 -3.34
C GLU A 170 -13.60 14.45 -2.66
N THR A 171 -14.07 13.38 -3.29
CA THR A 171 -15.19 12.56 -2.76
C THR A 171 -14.84 11.91 -1.43
N THR A 172 -13.62 11.40 -1.27
CA THR A 172 -13.14 10.81 0.00
C THR A 172 -13.11 11.85 1.12
N THR A 173 -12.71 13.08 0.82
CA THR A 173 -12.74 14.21 1.77
C THR A 173 -14.17 14.56 2.19
N VAL A 174 -15.11 14.58 1.25
CA VAL A 174 -16.53 14.87 1.53
C VAL A 174 -17.16 13.77 2.39
N LYS A 175 -16.89 12.49 2.10
CA LYS A 175 -17.43 11.35 2.87
C LYS A 175 -17.03 11.43 4.35
N ARG A 176 -15.76 11.72 4.64
CA ARG A 176 -15.26 11.86 6.02
C ARG A 176 -15.98 12.98 6.81
N ARG A 177 -16.38 14.07 6.14
CA ARG A 177 -17.12 15.16 6.78
C ARG A 177 -18.55 14.76 7.14
N LYS A 178 -19.20 13.92 6.33
CA LYS A 178 -20.60 13.49 6.54
C LYS A 178 -20.75 12.48 7.68
N THR A 179 -19.83 11.52 7.81
CA THR A 179 -19.90 10.50 8.88
C THR A 179 -19.74 11.09 10.30
N ALA A 180 -19.19 12.30 10.43
CA ALA A 180 -19.01 12.97 11.72
C ALA A 180 -20.27 13.68 12.28
N GLN A 181 -21.47 13.43 11.73
CA GLN A 181 -22.70 14.17 12.05
C GLN A 181 -23.61 13.56 13.14
N ASP A 182 -23.34 12.35 13.65
CA ASP A 182 -24.26 11.57 14.50
C ASP A 182 -24.43 12.01 15.99
N ARG A 183 -24.24 13.30 16.32
CA ARG A 183 -24.40 13.79 17.70
C ARG A 183 -25.81 14.33 17.95
N GLN A 184 -26.45 14.02 19.08
CA GLN A 184 -27.83 14.45 19.37
C GLN A 184 -27.95 15.79 20.13
N ASN A 185 -26.83 16.36 20.59
CA ASN A 185 -26.81 17.54 21.47
C ASN A 185 -26.63 18.86 20.69
N PHE A 186 -27.47 19.12 19.68
CA PHE A 186 -27.46 20.41 18.99
C PHE A 186 -28.85 20.80 18.45
N ILE A 187 -29.15 22.09 18.48
CA ILE A 187 -30.38 22.66 17.90
C ILE A 187 -30.13 23.17 16.47
N ASN A 188 -28.91 23.64 16.17
CA ASN A 188 -28.50 24.09 14.84
C ASN A 188 -27.05 23.67 14.55
N ASP A 189 -26.63 23.75 13.28
CA ASP A 189 -25.29 23.32 12.85
C ASP A 189 -24.15 24.13 13.49
N LYS A 190 -24.37 25.42 13.78
CA LYS A 190 -23.38 26.28 14.44
C LYS A 190 -23.18 25.89 15.91
N ASN A 191 -24.26 25.54 16.60
CA ASN A 191 -24.28 25.04 17.96
C ASN A 191 -23.58 23.68 18.02
N LYS A 192 -23.80 22.80 17.03
CA LYS A 192 -23.01 21.56 16.88
C LYS A 192 -21.51 21.84 16.77
N GLN A 193 -21.10 22.70 15.84
CA GLN A 193 -19.69 23.04 15.64
C GLN A 193 -19.06 23.68 16.89
N PHE A 194 -19.85 24.46 17.63
CA PHE A 194 -19.43 25.06 18.89
C PHE A 194 -19.25 24.02 19.99
N ASN A 195 -20.21 23.11 20.19
CA ASN A 195 -20.11 22.02 21.16
C ASN A 195 -18.96 21.06 20.79
N ASP A 196 -18.79 20.73 19.50
CA ASP A 196 -17.65 19.94 19.01
C ASP A 196 -16.31 20.63 19.29
N LYS A 197 -16.27 21.97 19.30
CA LYS A 197 -15.07 22.74 19.68
C LYS A 197 -14.86 22.72 21.20
N LEU A 198 -15.91 22.87 22.00
CA LEU A 198 -15.82 22.79 23.45
C LEU A 198 -15.31 21.41 23.89
N ASP A 199 -15.85 20.34 23.34
CA ASP A 199 -15.40 18.98 23.64
C ASP A 199 -13.90 18.82 23.35
N ARG A 200 -13.41 19.27 22.20
CA ARG A 200 -11.98 19.15 21.86
C ARG A 200 -11.04 19.82 22.86
N HIS A 201 -11.48 20.89 23.53
CA HIS A 201 -10.63 21.67 24.44
C HIS A 201 -10.86 21.35 25.92
N TYR A 202 -12.08 20.97 26.29
CA TYR A 202 -12.49 20.85 27.69
C TYR A 202 -12.88 19.43 28.11
N ASP A 203 -13.06 18.49 27.19
CA ASP A 203 -13.46 17.10 27.54
C ASP A 203 -12.38 16.41 28.40
N GLU A 204 -11.10 16.77 28.25
CA GLU A 204 -10.01 16.31 29.13
C GLU A 204 -10.17 16.77 30.59
N TYR A 205 -10.66 17.99 30.82
CA TYR A 205 -10.83 18.55 32.17
C TYR A 205 -12.21 18.29 32.77
N LEU A 206 -13.19 17.99 31.93
CA LEU A 206 -14.60 17.82 32.31
C LEU A 206 -15.07 16.37 32.27
N SER A 207 -14.16 15.41 32.03
CA SER A 207 -14.46 13.97 31.99
C SER A 207 -15.22 13.51 33.23
N ASP A 208 -14.74 13.90 34.41
CA ASP A 208 -15.26 13.45 35.70
C ASP A 208 -16.64 14.08 35.97
N LEU A 209 -16.84 15.34 35.57
CA LEU A 209 -18.13 16.02 35.64
C LEU A 209 -19.14 15.40 34.67
N LYS A 210 -18.69 15.01 33.47
CA LYS A 210 -19.53 14.36 32.46
C LYS A 210 -19.96 12.97 32.93
N GLU A 211 -19.05 12.22 33.52
CA GLU A 211 -19.33 10.91 34.11
C GLU A 211 -20.28 11.03 35.32
N SER A 212 -20.10 12.03 36.18
CA SER A 212 -21.01 12.25 37.32
C SER A 212 -22.42 12.63 36.86
N ILE A 213 -22.56 13.47 35.83
CA ILE A 213 -23.85 13.80 35.22
C ILE A 213 -24.51 12.53 34.62
N GLN A 214 -23.75 11.71 33.90
CA GLN A 214 -24.24 10.44 33.34
C GLN A 214 -24.66 9.44 34.41
N ARG A 215 -24.00 9.46 35.57
CA ARG A 215 -24.33 8.64 36.75
C ARG A 215 -25.46 9.22 37.61
N GLY A 216 -26.08 10.33 37.18
CA GLY A 216 -27.23 10.92 37.88
C GLY A 216 -26.87 11.91 38.98
N SER A 217 -25.71 12.58 38.88
CA SER A 217 -25.25 13.62 39.80
C SER A 217 -25.26 13.18 41.27
N SER A 218 -24.71 12.02 41.57
CA SER A 218 -24.29 11.71 42.94
C SER A 218 -22.92 12.34 43.18
N LEU A 219 -22.85 13.32 44.07
CA LEU A 219 -21.63 13.56 44.84
C LEU A 219 -21.35 12.36 45.75
#